data_AF-A0A7W6ALB4-F1
#
_entry.id   AF-A0A7W6ALB4-F1
#
_cell.length_a   1.000
_cell.length_b   1.000
_cell.length_c   1.000
_cell.angle_alpha   90.00
_cell.angle_beta   90.00
_cell.angle_gamma   90.00
#
_symmetry.space_group_name_H-M   'P 1'
#
loop_
_entity.id
_entity.type
_entity.pdbx_description
1 polymer ?
#
loop_
_entity_poly.entity_id
_entity_poly.type
_entity_poly.pdbx_seq_one_letter_code
_entity_poly.pdbx_strand_id
1 'polypeptide(L)'
;MSLGISNLAGGSGALAGAGLSGDGAAAAKTFLNALLGQNDAPRSGGQAFLADVKDAHKPSEKRALIDGFAEGFAAASQGADRGGRSDAASDAAPSDAASQTSAADDAGEASSPQDLMSGFQEIADKVADSALPNKAKNMLLDGIAGLMSKLKAEAPSQQSSPASSPAADGGTAPRAFSAPSTSDQTGSTQGADGSSATDPSSSANDGVWTHEVKDGQATIRLGDKYTITADEKDASWTVKNNETGKTTKVSGDPHVDKDGDGKNDFDFKKDMTFKLDDGTKITVGTVPGGDNGTTFSSKLTITNGENAIQVSGLGDSHDGKDNLAVTQSMEGETIDGLTNDGSTTIFENGGAWQTAAGQAVDQSVIDAAEA
;
A
#
# COMPACT_ATOMS: atom_id res chain seq x y z
N MET A 1 47.99 -17.29 -21.64
CA MET A 1 47.16 -16.58 -22.62
C MET A 1 46.39 -15.52 -21.85
N SER A 2 46.78 -14.26 -22.01
CA SER A 2 46.15 -13.10 -21.35
C SER A 2 45.07 -12.58 -22.30
N LEU A 3 43.82 -12.52 -21.84
CA LEU A 3 42.75 -11.84 -22.54
C LEU A 3 42.45 -10.56 -21.78
N GLY A 4 42.91 -9.45 -22.36
CA GLY A 4 42.61 -8.09 -21.89
C GLY A 4 41.17 -7.74 -22.20
N ILE A 5 40.47 -7.19 -21.21
CA ILE A 5 39.14 -6.61 -21.37
C ILE A 5 39.36 -5.10 -21.46
N SER A 6 39.04 -4.53 -22.61
CA SER A 6 39.13 -3.10 -22.87
C SER A 6 38.11 -2.33 -22.05
N ASN A 7 38.59 -1.23 -21.46
CA ASN A 7 37.84 -0.29 -20.64
C ASN A 7 36.88 0.52 -21.54
N LEU A 8 35.56 0.40 -21.33
CA LEU A 8 34.57 1.27 -21.97
C LEU A 8 34.36 2.53 -21.10
N ALA A 9 35.13 3.57 -21.40
CA ALA A 9 34.87 4.92 -20.89
C ALA A 9 33.74 5.54 -21.72
N GLY A 10 32.56 5.71 -21.12
CA GLY A 10 31.42 6.36 -21.80
C GLY A 10 30.17 6.66 -20.97
N GLY A 11 30.07 6.19 -19.72
CA GLY A 11 28.84 6.34 -18.92
C GLY A 11 28.70 7.65 -18.11
N SER A 12 29.72 8.51 -18.09
CA SER A 12 29.76 9.65 -17.15
C SER A 12 28.92 10.86 -17.58
N GLY A 13 28.36 10.88 -18.80
CA GLY A 13 27.66 12.05 -19.34
C GLY A 13 26.16 12.13 -19.03
N ALA A 14 25.48 11.00 -18.86
CA ALA A 14 24.01 10.97 -18.83
C ALA A 14 23.40 11.30 -17.45
N LEU A 15 24.13 11.04 -16.36
CA LEU A 15 23.65 11.30 -14.99
C LEU A 15 23.89 12.74 -14.50
N ALA A 16 24.79 13.48 -15.17
CA ALA A 16 25.01 14.91 -14.88
C ALA A 16 23.92 15.81 -15.49
N GLY A 17 23.12 15.30 -16.43
CA GLY A 17 22.02 16.03 -17.07
C GLY A 17 20.68 15.95 -16.33
N ALA A 18 20.59 15.21 -15.22
CA ALA A 18 19.34 14.92 -14.52
C ALA A 18 19.03 15.90 -13.36
N GLY A 19 19.78 16.99 -13.20
CA GLY A 19 19.50 18.04 -12.22
C GLY A 19 19.57 17.62 -10.74
N LEU A 20 19.94 16.38 -10.45
CA LEU A 20 20.23 15.93 -9.09
C LEU A 20 21.48 16.66 -8.60
N SER A 21 21.46 17.19 -7.37
CA SER A 21 22.68 17.64 -6.72
C SER A 21 23.71 16.51 -6.78
N GLY A 22 25.01 16.84 -6.82
CA GLY A 22 26.08 15.83 -6.92
C GLY A 22 25.92 14.69 -5.91
N ASP A 23 25.32 14.98 -4.75
CA ASP A 23 25.03 14.04 -3.68
C ASP A 23 23.77 13.19 -3.93
N GLY A 24 22.72 13.74 -4.56
CA GLY A 24 21.50 13.03 -4.93
C GLY A 24 21.71 11.99 -6.04
N ALA A 25 22.48 12.34 -7.08
CA ALA A 25 22.85 11.41 -8.15
C ALA A 25 23.74 10.28 -7.61
N ALA A 26 24.63 10.60 -6.67
CA ALA A 26 25.46 9.62 -6.00
C ALA A 26 24.62 8.69 -5.11
N ALA A 27 23.64 9.20 -4.37
CA ALA A 27 22.77 8.41 -3.49
C ALA A 27 21.86 7.43 -4.26
N ALA A 28 21.20 7.89 -5.34
CA ALA A 28 20.33 7.04 -6.16
C ALA A 28 21.11 5.93 -6.88
N LYS A 29 22.28 6.26 -7.45
CA LYS A 29 23.19 5.28 -8.08
C LYS A 29 23.72 4.26 -7.06
N THR A 30 23.98 4.71 -5.84
CA THR A 30 24.48 3.89 -4.74
C THR A 30 23.43 2.92 -4.21
N PHE A 31 22.18 3.37 -4.07
CA PHE A 31 21.04 2.53 -3.69
C PHE A 31 20.78 1.43 -4.73
N LEU A 32 20.84 1.78 -6.02
CA LEU A 32 20.70 0.82 -7.12
C LEU A 32 21.86 -0.20 -7.17
N ASN A 33 23.10 0.23 -6.93
CA ASN A 33 24.25 -0.68 -6.85
C ASN A 33 24.18 -1.63 -5.64
N ALA A 34 23.60 -1.17 -4.52
CA ALA A 34 23.36 -2.00 -3.34
C ALA A 34 22.24 -3.03 -3.56
N LEU A 35 21.19 -2.65 -4.30
CA LEU A 35 20.10 -3.56 -4.68
C LEU A 35 20.56 -4.67 -5.66
N LEU A 36 21.55 -4.35 -6.50
CA LEU A 36 22.07 -5.24 -7.55
C LEU A 36 23.33 -6.03 -7.13
N GLY A 37 23.80 -5.88 -5.89
CA GLY A 37 24.89 -6.68 -5.33
C GLY A 37 26.26 -6.51 -6.02
N GLN A 38 26.54 -5.36 -6.63
CA GLN A 38 27.86 -5.09 -7.21
C GLN A 38 28.86 -4.72 -6.11
N ASN A 39 29.66 -5.71 -5.70
CA ASN A 39 30.80 -5.56 -4.80
C ASN A 39 31.95 -4.88 -5.55
N ASP A 40 32.29 -3.64 -5.18
CA ASP A 40 33.67 -3.09 -5.14
C ASP A 40 33.67 -1.55 -4.96
N ALA A 41 33.02 -1.04 -3.90
CA ALA A 41 33.16 0.37 -3.49
C ALA A 41 33.16 0.50 -1.97
N PRO A 42 33.89 1.50 -1.39
CA PRO A 42 33.92 1.73 0.05
C PRO A 42 32.52 2.01 0.59
N ARG A 43 32.26 1.54 1.83
CA ARG A 43 30.93 1.54 2.49
C ARG A 43 30.17 2.82 2.23
N SER A 44 29.13 2.67 1.42
CA SER A 44 28.33 3.76 0.89
C SER A 44 27.11 4.01 1.77
N GLY A 45 26.47 5.19 1.64
CA GLY A 45 25.36 5.60 2.51
C GLY A 45 24.18 4.62 2.55
N GLY A 46 23.90 3.92 1.45
CA GLY A 46 22.88 2.86 1.43
C GLY A 46 23.28 1.58 2.18
N GLN A 47 24.57 1.20 2.12
CA GLN A 47 25.07 0.08 2.92
C GLN A 47 25.20 0.43 4.40
N ALA A 48 25.55 1.68 4.73
CA ALA A 48 25.53 2.17 6.10
C ALA A 48 24.11 2.20 6.66
N PHE A 49 23.14 2.71 5.89
CA PHE A 49 21.73 2.67 6.26
C PHE A 49 21.19 1.25 6.45
N LEU A 50 21.48 0.33 5.53
CA LEU A 50 21.05 -1.07 5.66
C LEU A 50 21.78 -1.79 6.81
N ALA A 51 23.03 -1.43 7.10
CA ALA A 51 23.75 -1.92 8.27
C ALA A 51 23.14 -1.35 9.56
N ASP A 52 22.82 -0.06 9.62
CA ASP A 52 22.21 0.59 10.78
C ASP A 52 20.78 0.06 11.03
N VAL A 53 20.00 -0.20 9.98
CA VAL A 53 18.67 -0.85 10.09
C VAL A 53 18.80 -2.33 10.51
N LYS A 54 19.89 -3.00 10.13
CA LYS A 54 20.15 -4.39 10.52
C LYS A 54 20.69 -4.51 11.95
N ASP A 55 21.53 -3.56 12.36
CA ASP A 55 22.18 -3.47 13.67
C ASP A 55 21.26 -2.81 14.71
N ALA A 56 20.23 -2.07 14.28
CA ALA A 56 19.15 -1.62 15.16
C ALA A 56 18.38 -2.83 15.69
N HIS A 57 18.50 -3.10 16.99
CA HIS A 57 17.87 -4.27 17.61
C HIS A 57 16.43 -4.01 18.06
N LYS A 58 16.00 -2.74 18.12
CA LYS A 58 14.65 -2.37 18.52
C LYS A 58 13.79 -2.01 17.31
N PRO A 59 12.54 -2.51 17.23
CA PRO A 59 11.62 -2.17 16.14
C PRO A 59 11.38 -0.66 15.96
N SER A 60 11.35 0.10 17.06
CA SER A 60 11.20 1.56 17.03
C SER A 60 12.40 2.29 16.42
N GLU A 61 13.62 1.78 16.61
CA GLU A 61 14.85 2.34 16.02
C GLU A 61 14.90 2.05 14.51
N LYS A 62 14.49 0.85 14.07
CA LYS A 62 14.35 0.53 12.64
C LYS A 62 13.32 1.40 11.95
N ARG A 63 12.16 1.59 12.60
CA ARG A 63 11.08 2.42 12.09
C ARG A 63 11.51 3.89 11.99
N ALA A 64 12.17 4.43 13.02
CA ALA A 64 12.72 5.79 12.98
C ALA A 64 13.76 5.99 11.87
N LEU A 65 14.59 4.98 11.59
CA LEU A 65 15.54 5.02 10.47
C LEU A 65 14.80 5.03 9.12
N ILE A 66 13.79 4.18 8.94
CA ILE A 66 12.99 4.10 7.71
C ILE A 66 12.17 5.38 7.49
N ASP A 67 11.52 5.88 8.54
CA ASP A 67 10.72 7.11 8.51
C ASP A 67 11.61 8.32 8.26
N GLY A 68 12.78 8.42 8.92
CA GLY A 68 13.76 9.48 8.67
C GLY A 68 14.34 9.44 7.25
N PHE A 69 14.48 8.26 6.65
CA PHE A 69 14.87 8.12 5.25
C PHE A 69 13.76 8.61 4.31
N ALA A 70 12.51 8.22 4.56
CA ALA A 70 11.36 8.65 3.78
C ALA A 70 11.10 10.17 3.91
N GLU A 71 11.23 10.73 5.11
CA GLU A 71 11.14 12.17 5.38
C GLU A 71 12.30 12.93 4.77
N GLY A 72 13.53 12.40 4.83
CA GLY A 72 14.68 13.00 4.16
C GLY A 72 14.51 13.04 2.63
N PHE A 73 13.93 11.98 2.06
CA PHE A 73 13.57 11.91 0.64
C PHE A 73 12.46 12.91 0.29
N ALA A 74 11.41 12.98 1.12
CA ALA A 74 10.31 13.92 0.94
C ALA A 74 10.75 15.39 1.12
N ALA A 75 11.58 15.69 2.11
CA ALA A 75 12.13 17.03 2.35
C ALA A 75 13.07 17.47 1.23
N ALA A 76 13.90 16.56 0.72
CA ALA A 76 14.72 16.81 -0.48
C ALA A 76 13.84 17.07 -1.72
N SER A 77 12.66 16.45 -1.81
CA SER A 77 11.69 16.69 -2.90
C SER A 77 10.87 17.98 -2.73
N GLN A 78 10.66 18.46 -1.49
CA GLN A 78 9.83 19.63 -1.18
C GLN A 78 10.63 20.93 -1.00
N GLY A 79 11.96 20.85 -0.87
CA GLY A 79 12.84 22.02 -0.74
C GLY A 79 12.90 22.94 -1.98
N ALA A 80 12.20 22.61 -3.08
CA ALA A 80 12.25 23.35 -4.34
C ALA A 80 11.22 24.50 -4.47
N ASP A 81 10.26 24.66 -3.54
CA ASP A 81 9.08 25.52 -3.77
C ASP A 81 8.96 26.77 -2.84
N ARG A 82 10.07 27.23 -2.25
CA ARG A 82 10.07 28.49 -1.47
C ARG A 82 11.26 29.39 -1.80
N GLY A 83 11.12 30.18 -2.87
CA GLY A 83 12.00 31.31 -3.13
C GLY A 83 11.51 32.20 -4.27
N GLY A 84 10.67 33.21 -3.97
CA GLY A 84 10.28 34.18 -4.99
C GLY A 84 9.25 35.22 -4.57
N ARG A 85 9.63 36.17 -3.70
CA ARG A 85 8.96 37.47 -3.67
C ARG A 85 9.96 38.57 -3.29
N SER A 86 10.49 39.23 -4.30
CA SER A 86 11.27 40.46 -4.20
C SER A 86 10.54 41.55 -4.97
N ASP A 87 9.90 42.48 -4.26
CA ASP A 87 9.47 43.76 -4.81
C ASP A 87 10.56 44.81 -4.52
N ALA A 88 10.99 45.50 -5.58
CA ALA A 88 12.05 46.50 -5.56
C ALA A 88 11.50 47.93 -5.76
N ALA A 89 12.17 48.89 -5.09
CA ALA A 89 12.31 50.35 -5.30
C ALA A 89 12.09 51.09 -3.96
N SER A 90 12.98 51.94 -3.43
CA SER A 90 13.92 52.86 -4.07
C SER A 90 14.97 53.42 -3.07
N ASP A 91 16.12 53.79 -3.64
CA ASP A 91 17.03 54.91 -3.35
C ASP A 91 18.02 54.97 -2.16
N ALA A 92 19.21 55.49 -2.55
CA ALA A 92 20.32 56.11 -1.82
C ALA A 92 21.48 55.24 -1.24
N ALA A 93 22.66 55.45 -1.83
CA ALA A 93 24.01 54.99 -1.46
C ALA A 93 24.70 55.95 -0.45
N PRO A 94 26.01 55.80 -0.10
CA PRO A 94 26.85 54.62 0.19
C PRO A 94 27.64 54.73 1.54
N SER A 95 28.21 53.62 2.05
CA SER A 95 29.63 53.54 2.47
C SER A 95 30.03 52.18 3.06
N ASP A 96 31.13 51.65 2.51
CA ASP A 96 32.21 50.86 3.12
C ASP A 96 32.07 49.38 3.57
N ALA A 97 32.93 48.59 2.90
CA ALA A 97 33.86 47.57 3.41
C ALA A 97 33.40 46.10 3.57
N ALA A 98 33.86 45.32 2.57
CA ALA A 98 34.57 44.03 2.70
C ALA A 98 33.81 42.79 3.20
N SER A 99 33.54 41.86 2.27
CA SER A 99 34.04 40.47 2.29
C SER A 99 33.45 39.67 1.13
N GLN A 100 34.31 39.27 0.18
CA GLN A 100 34.01 38.34 -0.90
C GLN A 100 34.01 36.89 -0.40
N THR A 101 32.95 36.15 -0.68
CA THR A 101 33.02 34.74 -1.11
C THR A 101 31.84 34.48 -2.05
N SER A 102 32.16 34.31 -3.33
CA SER A 102 31.23 33.97 -4.40
C SER A 102 30.98 32.46 -4.43
N ALA A 103 29.73 32.04 -4.20
CA ALA A 103 29.21 30.76 -4.65
C ALA A 103 28.17 31.08 -5.74
N ALA A 104 28.43 30.57 -6.94
CA ALA A 104 27.65 30.82 -8.14
C ALA A 104 26.31 30.05 -8.08
N ASP A 105 25.28 30.72 -8.58
CA ASP A 105 23.94 30.24 -8.83
C ASP A 105 23.94 29.00 -9.74
N ASP A 106 23.36 27.90 -9.24
CA ASP A 106 22.84 26.81 -10.07
C ASP A 106 21.41 26.56 -9.63
N ALA A 107 20.48 27.28 -10.26
CA ALA A 107 19.05 27.13 -10.03
C ALA A 107 18.60 25.86 -10.77
N GLY A 108 18.50 24.76 -10.02
CA GLY A 108 18.06 23.46 -10.51
C GLY A 108 16.67 23.53 -11.15
N GLU A 109 16.63 23.20 -12.43
CA GLU A 109 15.41 23.05 -13.22
C GLU A 109 14.61 21.86 -12.67
N ALA A 110 13.34 22.09 -12.30
CA ALA A 110 12.49 21.04 -11.72
C ALA A 110 12.33 19.87 -12.70
N SER A 111 12.68 18.65 -12.26
CA SER A 111 12.53 17.45 -13.08
C SER A 111 11.08 17.28 -13.49
N SER A 112 10.86 17.23 -14.79
CA SER A 112 9.52 17.09 -15.34
C SER A 112 8.93 15.72 -14.97
N PRO A 113 7.60 15.56 -14.93
CA PRO A 113 6.97 14.25 -14.78
C PRO A 113 7.51 13.20 -15.76
N GLN A 114 7.99 13.63 -16.93
CA GLN A 114 8.63 12.80 -17.94
C GLN A 114 10.01 12.28 -17.51
N ASP A 115 10.78 13.06 -16.76
CA ASP A 115 12.08 12.64 -16.23
C ASP A 115 11.91 11.61 -15.11
N LEU A 116 10.91 11.78 -14.25
CA LEU A 116 10.53 10.79 -13.25
C LEU A 116 10.07 9.48 -13.89
N MET A 117 9.23 9.54 -14.93
CA MET A 117 8.81 8.35 -15.67
C MET A 117 9.99 7.62 -16.32
N SER A 118 10.98 8.37 -16.83
CA SER A 118 12.19 7.79 -17.42
C SER A 118 13.04 7.08 -16.37
N GLY A 119 13.13 7.61 -15.15
CA GLY A 119 13.82 6.97 -14.03
C GLY A 119 13.19 5.65 -13.60
N PHE A 120 11.85 5.58 -13.52
CA PHE A 120 11.15 4.33 -13.22
C PHE A 120 11.31 3.28 -14.31
N GLN A 121 11.30 3.68 -15.58
CA GLN A 121 11.55 2.77 -16.69
C GLN A 121 12.96 2.16 -16.62
N GLU A 122 13.98 2.97 -16.30
CA GLU A 122 15.36 2.47 -16.14
C GLU A 122 15.49 1.46 -14.99
N ILE A 123 14.74 1.65 -13.90
CA ILE A 123 14.71 0.70 -12.78
C ILE A 123 14.00 -0.59 -13.19
N ALA A 124 12.88 -0.50 -13.90
CA ALA A 124 12.17 -1.66 -14.42
C ALA A 124 13.07 -2.50 -15.36
N ASP A 125 13.78 -1.85 -16.28
CA ASP A 125 14.70 -2.53 -17.20
C ASP A 125 15.84 -3.23 -16.44
N LYS A 126 16.40 -2.59 -15.40
CA LYS A 126 17.42 -3.21 -14.54
C LYS A 126 16.89 -4.38 -13.71
N VAL A 127 15.64 -4.33 -13.24
CA VAL A 127 15.01 -5.45 -12.52
C VAL A 127 14.77 -6.63 -13.48
N ALA A 128 14.32 -6.35 -14.70
CA ALA A 128 14.13 -7.36 -15.73
C ALA A 128 15.45 -8.10 -16.07
N ASP A 129 16.55 -7.34 -16.18
CA ASP A 129 17.88 -7.85 -16.50
C ASP A 129 18.64 -8.45 -15.28
N SER A 130 18.10 -8.32 -14.07
CA SER A 130 18.76 -8.80 -12.85
C SER A 130 18.89 -10.34 -12.79
N ALA A 131 19.72 -10.85 -11.87
CA ALA A 131 19.81 -12.29 -11.60
C ALA A 131 18.74 -12.80 -10.60
N LEU A 132 17.72 -12.00 -10.29
CA LEU A 132 16.70 -12.35 -9.31
C LEU A 132 15.84 -13.55 -9.76
N PRO A 133 15.32 -14.38 -8.83
CA PRO A 133 14.34 -15.40 -9.17
C PRO A 133 13.10 -14.77 -9.85
N ASN A 134 12.54 -15.45 -10.85
CA ASN A 134 11.42 -14.92 -11.66
C ASN A 134 10.25 -14.41 -10.82
N LYS A 135 9.91 -15.09 -9.72
CA LYS A 135 8.85 -14.65 -8.80
C LYS A 135 9.14 -13.27 -8.19
N ALA A 136 10.38 -13.04 -7.75
CA ALA A 136 10.80 -11.76 -7.18
C ALA A 136 10.88 -10.66 -8.25
N LYS A 137 11.35 -10.98 -9.47
CA LYS A 137 11.33 -10.03 -10.60
C LYS A 137 9.93 -9.55 -10.90
N ASN A 138 9.00 -10.49 -11.06
CA ASN A 138 7.62 -10.16 -11.40
C ASN A 138 7.00 -9.29 -10.31
N MET A 139 7.15 -9.65 -9.03
CA MET A 139 6.68 -8.82 -7.91
C MET A 139 7.26 -7.39 -7.90
N LEU A 140 8.56 -7.23 -8.16
CA LEU A 140 9.16 -5.88 -8.23
C LEU A 140 8.66 -5.09 -9.44
N LEU A 141 8.57 -5.74 -10.61
CA LEU A 141 8.08 -5.12 -11.83
C LEU A 141 6.62 -4.70 -11.70
N ASP A 142 5.79 -5.54 -11.08
CA ASP A 142 4.38 -5.26 -10.79
C ASP A 142 4.24 -4.07 -9.82
N GLY A 143 5.09 -4.01 -8.78
CA GLY A 143 5.16 -2.86 -7.87
C GLY A 143 5.55 -1.56 -8.58
N ILE A 144 6.56 -1.59 -9.45
CA ILE A 144 6.98 -0.44 -10.25
C ILE A 144 5.86 0.00 -11.20
N ALA A 145 5.18 -0.95 -11.84
CA ALA A 145 4.04 -0.67 -12.73
C ALA A 145 2.86 -0.04 -11.97
N GLY A 146 2.56 -0.51 -10.76
CA GLY A 146 1.53 0.06 -9.89
C GLY A 146 1.83 1.52 -9.50
N LEU A 147 3.08 1.81 -9.13
CA LEU A 147 3.56 3.17 -8.86
C LEU A 147 3.45 4.08 -10.09
N MET A 148 3.86 3.60 -11.28
CA MET A 148 3.73 4.37 -12.53
C MET A 148 2.27 4.66 -12.88
N SER A 149 1.36 3.71 -12.65
CA SER A 149 -0.07 3.90 -12.89
C SER A 149 -0.66 5.00 -11.98
N LYS A 150 -0.30 5.00 -10.69
CA LYS A 150 -0.72 6.02 -9.72
C LYS A 150 -0.18 7.42 -10.10
N LEU A 151 1.12 7.52 -10.42
CA LEU A 151 1.73 8.78 -10.87
C LEU A 151 1.08 9.33 -12.14
N LYS A 152 0.69 8.46 -13.08
CA LYS A 152 -0.01 8.85 -14.31
C LYS A 152 -1.44 9.34 -14.04
N ALA A 153 -2.12 8.77 -13.04
CA ALA A 153 -3.45 9.20 -12.63
C ALA A 153 -3.45 10.55 -11.89
N GLU A 154 -2.37 10.87 -11.18
CA GLU A 154 -2.21 12.12 -10.43
C GLU A 154 -1.61 13.28 -11.25
N ALA A 155 -1.09 13.01 -12.46
CA ALA A 155 -0.60 14.06 -13.34
C ALA A 155 -1.76 15.01 -13.73
N PRO A 156 -1.66 16.32 -13.45
CA PRO A 156 -2.74 17.26 -13.75
C PRO A 156 -2.98 17.27 -15.26
N SER A 157 -4.21 16.90 -15.66
CA SER A 157 -4.66 17.06 -17.04
C SER A 157 -4.53 18.54 -17.39
N GLN A 158 -3.58 18.89 -18.26
CA GLN A 158 -3.44 20.24 -18.76
C GLN A 158 -4.71 20.60 -19.53
N GLN A 159 -5.60 21.32 -18.84
CA GLN A 159 -6.84 21.84 -19.37
C GLN A 159 -6.49 22.84 -20.48
N SER A 160 -6.56 22.37 -21.72
CA SER A 160 -6.51 23.20 -22.91
C SER A 160 -7.59 24.27 -22.83
N SER A 161 -7.17 25.52 -22.65
CA SER A 161 -8.07 26.69 -22.65
C SER A 161 -8.72 26.86 -24.03
N PRO A 162 -10.04 27.10 -24.12
CA PRO A 162 -10.68 27.35 -25.40
C PRO A 162 -10.39 28.76 -25.90
N ALA A 163 -9.98 28.83 -27.17
CA ALA A 163 -9.79 30.06 -27.92
C ALA A 163 -11.11 30.83 -28.08
N SER A 164 -11.00 32.15 -27.97
CA SER A 164 -12.06 33.14 -28.13
C SER A 164 -12.70 33.08 -29.52
N SER A 165 -14.01 33.31 -29.60
CA SER A 165 -14.65 33.84 -30.81
C SER A 165 -15.68 34.92 -30.45
N PRO A 166 -15.78 36.00 -31.24
CA PRO A 166 -16.68 37.11 -30.99
C PRO A 166 -17.98 37.02 -31.79
N ALA A 167 -18.85 37.98 -31.49
CA ALA A 167 -19.98 38.51 -32.27
C ALA A 167 -21.38 38.04 -31.84
N ALA A 168 -22.11 39.05 -31.37
CA ALA A 168 -23.52 39.06 -31.04
C ALA A 168 -24.35 39.52 -32.25
N ASP A 169 -25.47 38.85 -32.49
CA ASP A 169 -26.70 39.34 -33.11
C ASP A 169 -27.74 38.23 -32.85
N GLY A 170 -28.84 38.38 -32.11
CA GLY A 170 -29.95 39.31 -32.31
C GLY A 170 -31.18 38.49 -32.73
N GLY A 171 -32.25 38.43 -31.91
CA GLY A 171 -33.59 38.06 -32.40
C GLY A 171 -34.40 37.00 -31.65
N THR A 172 -35.27 37.48 -30.77
CA THR A 172 -36.71 37.12 -30.64
C THR A 172 -37.18 35.70 -30.26
N ALA A 173 -37.57 35.59 -28.99
CA ALA A 173 -38.91 35.29 -28.46
C ALA A 173 -39.58 33.88 -28.57
N PRO A 174 -40.42 33.49 -27.58
CA PRO A 174 -40.73 32.10 -27.25
C PRO A 174 -42.18 31.70 -27.53
N ARG A 175 -42.48 30.40 -27.72
CA ARG A 175 -43.83 29.83 -27.51
C ARG A 175 -43.80 28.38 -27.05
N ALA A 176 -44.84 28.05 -26.28
CA ALA A 176 -44.98 26.94 -25.36
C ALA A 176 -45.86 25.77 -25.90
N PHE A 177 -46.03 24.78 -25.02
CA PHE A 177 -47.06 23.72 -24.98
C PHE A 177 -46.89 22.50 -25.90
N SER A 178 -46.67 21.32 -25.30
CA SER A 178 -47.72 20.30 -25.06
C SER A 178 -47.09 18.93 -24.76
N ALA A 179 -47.58 18.27 -23.70
CA ALA A 179 -47.44 16.82 -23.46
C ALA A 179 -48.53 16.06 -24.27
N PRO A 180 -48.88 14.77 -24.03
CA PRO A 180 -48.14 13.59 -23.56
C PRO A 180 -48.43 12.30 -24.41
N SER A 181 -47.84 11.16 -23.99
CA SER A 181 -48.33 9.77 -24.07
C SER A 181 -48.38 8.99 -25.40
N THR A 182 -47.78 7.78 -25.45
CA THR A 182 -48.45 6.45 -25.31
C THR A 182 -47.67 5.29 -25.96
N SER A 183 -47.90 4.07 -25.39
CA SER A 183 -47.88 2.71 -25.99
C SER A 183 -46.52 2.11 -26.40
N ASP A 184 -46.05 1.03 -25.76
CA ASP A 184 -46.46 -0.40 -25.81
C ASP A 184 -45.78 -1.20 -26.94
N GLN A 185 -45.01 -2.22 -26.56
CA GLN A 185 -44.87 -3.56 -27.21
C GLN A 185 -43.75 -4.33 -26.48
N THR A 186 -44.00 -5.33 -25.62
CA THR A 186 -44.38 -6.75 -25.87
C THR A 186 -43.70 -7.43 -27.07
N GLY A 187 -42.95 -8.52 -26.80
CA GLY A 187 -42.43 -9.41 -27.84
C GLY A 187 -41.40 -10.45 -27.34
N SER A 188 -41.90 -11.64 -27.04
CA SER A 188 -41.26 -12.90 -26.60
C SER A 188 -40.33 -13.61 -27.61
N THR A 189 -39.41 -14.47 -27.13
CA THR A 189 -39.15 -15.91 -27.51
C THR A 189 -37.74 -16.34 -27.05
N GLN A 190 -37.54 -17.28 -26.11
CA GLN A 190 -37.56 -18.76 -26.17
C GLN A 190 -36.49 -19.41 -27.08
N GLY A 191 -35.57 -20.19 -26.48
CA GLY A 191 -34.67 -21.12 -27.18
C GLY A 191 -33.55 -21.66 -26.30
N ALA A 192 -33.48 -22.98 -26.12
CA ALA A 192 -32.69 -23.71 -25.14
C ALA A 192 -31.45 -24.42 -25.73
N ASP A 193 -30.62 -24.92 -24.80
CA ASP A 193 -29.73 -26.09 -24.88
C ASP A 193 -28.24 -25.87 -25.18
N GLY A 194 -27.40 -26.54 -24.38
CA GLY A 194 -25.94 -26.53 -24.48
C GLY A 194 -25.21 -26.70 -23.14
N SER A 195 -25.21 -27.91 -22.58
CA SER A 195 -24.33 -28.30 -21.47
C SER A 195 -22.85 -28.03 -21.76
N SER A 196 -22.14 -27.42 -20.80
CA SER A 196 -20.71 -27.66 -20.59
C SER A 196 -20.35 -27.43 -19.13
N ALA A 197 -19.58 -28.40 -18.63
CA ALA A 197 -19.07 -28.62 -17.29
C ALA A 197 -18.95 -27.40 -16.35
N THR A 198 -19.52 -27.59 -15.16
CA THR A 198 -19.23 -26.87 -13.92
C THR A 198 -17.75 -26.96 -13.58
N ASP A 199 -17.03 -25.87 -13.78
CA ASP A 199 -15.89 -25.51 -12.94
C ASP A 199 -16.48 -24.83 -11.70
N PRO A 200 -16.19 -25.24 -10.45
CA PRO A 200 -16.59 -24.49 -9.27
C PRO A 200 -15.72 -23.24 -9.19
N SER A 201 -15.99 -22.29 -10.08
CA SER A 201 -15.52 -20.93 -10.00
C SER A 201 -15.86 -20.43 -8.60
N SER A 202 -14.82 -20.17 -7.83
CA SER A 202 -14.80 -19.24 -6.70
C SER A 202 -15.96 -18.27 -6.81
N SER A 203 -16.93 -18.41 -5.91
CA SER A 203 -17.95 -17.40 -5.67
C SER A 203 -17.22 -16.16 -5.14
N ALA A 204 -16.65 -15.39 -6.07
CA ALA A 204 -16.12 -14.08 -5.79
C ALA A 204 -17.28 -13.29 -5.16
N ASN A 205 -17.05 -12.75 -3.97
CA ASN A 205 -17.97 -11.74 -3.47
C ASN A 205 -17.85 -10.54 -4.41
N ASP A 206 -18.78 -10.43 -5.34
CA ASP A 206 -18.92 -9.28 -6.24
C ASP A 206 -19.36 -7.99 -5.51
N GLY A 207 -19.37 -8.00 -4.18
CA GLY A 207 -19.73 -6.86 -3.34
C GLY A 207 -18.55 -5.93 -3.12
N VAL A 208 -18.77 -4.63 -3.34
CA VAL A 208 -17.78 -3.57 -3.06
C VAL A 208 -17.40 -3.60 -1.58
N TRP A 209 -16.11 -3.79 -1.29
CA TRP A 209 -15.60 -3.67 0.07
C TRP A 209 -15.61 -2.21 0.51
N THR A 210 -16.04 -1.94 1.74
CA THR A 210 -16.07 -0.58 2.29
C THR A 210 -15.62 -0.59 3.74
N HIS A 211 -15.16 0.57 4.22
CA HIS A 211 -14.80 0.75 5.62
C HIS A 211 -15.16 2.14 6.13
N GLU A 212 -15.36 2.24 7.44
CA GLU A 212 -15.51 3.48 8.19
C GLU A 212 -14.65 3.39 9.45
N VAL A 213 -13.92 4.46 9.78
CA VAL A 213 -13.14 4.56 11.02
C VAL A 213 -13.63 5.78 11.80
N LYS A 214 -13.94 5.58 13.08
CA LYS A 214 -14.43 6.63 13.96
C LYS A 214 -14.15 6.29 15.43
N ASP A 215 -13.63 7.26 16.17
CA ASP A 215 -13.46 7.18 17.64
C ASP A 215 -12.70 5.93 18.14
N GLY A 216 -11.66 5.50 17.41
CA GLY A 216 -10.88 4.30 17.73
C GLY A 216 -11.57 2.98 17.36
N GLN A 217 -12.64 3.04 16.56
CA GLN A 217 -13.36 1.88 16.05
C GLN A 217 -13.37 1.86 14.53
N ALA A 218 -13.36 0.68 13.94
CA ALA A 218 -13.55 0.48 12.51
C ALA A 218 -14.73 -0.45 12.24
N THR A 219 -15.51 -0.15 11.21
CA THR A 219 -16.49 -1.06 10.63
C THR A 219 -16.12 -1.31 9.18
N ILE A 220 -15.87 -2.57 8.83
CA ILE A 220 -15.45 -3.03 7.52
C ILE A 220 -16.54 -3.95 6.98
N ARG A 221 -17.02 -3.70 5.77
CA ARG A 221 -17.99 -4.57 5.07
C ARG A 221 -17.27 -5.24 3.91
N LEU A 222 -17.24 -6.57 3.94
CA LEU A 222 -16.63 -7.41 2.92
C LEU A 222 -17.73 -7.87 1.96
N GLY A 223 -18.20 -6.93 1.15
CA GLY A 223 -19.46 -7.08 0.41
C GLY A 223 -20.66 -7.22 1.36
N ASP A 224 -21.65 -8.01 0.94
CA ASP A 224 -22.87 -8.23 1.72
C ASP A 224 -22.72 -9.37 2.74
N LYS A 225 -21.74 -10.27 2.54
CA LYS A 225 -21.67 -11.52 3.28
C LYS A 225 -21.03 -11.39 4.66
N TYR A 226 -20.02 -10.53 4.83
CA TYR A 226 -19.35 -10.37 6.12
C TYR A 226 -19.22 -8.91 6.55
N THR A 227 -19.32 -8.71 7.86
CA THR A 227 -18.99 -7.45 8.53
C THR A 227 -17.93 -7.71 9.57
N ILE A 228 -16.86 -6.91 9.57
CA ILE A 228 -15.86 -6.88 10.64
C ILE A 228 -15.99 -5.58 11.40
N THR A 229 -16.05 -5.65 12.72
CA THR A 229 -15.92 -4.49 13.61
C THR A 229 -14.64 -4.64 14.42
N ALA A 230 -13.84 -3.58 14.53
CA ALA A 230 -12.63 -3.55 15.33
C ALA A 230 -12.69 -2.37 16.31
N ASP A 231 -12.17 -2.56 17.53
CA ASP A 231 -12.10 -1.55 18.58
C ASP A 231 -10.70 -1.59 19.20
N GLU A 232 -9.95 -0.50 19.04
CA GLU A 232 -8.61 -0.32 19.57
C GLU A 232 -8.58 -0.36 21.10
N LYS A 233 -9.58 0.22 21.78
CA LYS A 233 -9.57 0.36 23.25
C LYS A 233 -9.67 -0.96 23.98
N ASP A 234 -10.33 -1.92 23.33
CA ASP A 234 -10.55 -3.26 23.85
C ASP A 234 -9.58 -4.29 23.22
N ALA A 235 -8.67 -3.84 22.36
CA ALA A 235 -7.82 -4.67 21.51
C ALA A 235 -8.61 -5.83 20.88
N SER A 236 -9.76 -5.51 20.27
CA SER A 236 -10.75 -6.51 19.87
C SER A 236 -11.25 -6.33 18.46
N TRP A 237 -11.66 -7.43 17.85
CA TRP A 237 -12.39 -7.40 16.60
C TRP A 237 -13.40 -8.55 16.56
N THR A 238 -14.43 -8.38 15.74
CA THR A 238 -15.49 -9.37 15.54
C THR A 238 -15.77 -9.50 14.08
N VAL A 239 -15.75 -10.72 13.56
CA VAL A 239 -16.27 -11.04 12.23
C VAL A 239 -17.68 -11.59 12.39
N LYS A 240 -18.62 -11.05 11.62
CA LYS A 240 -20.00 -11.50 11.51
C LYS A 240 -20.27 -12.00 10.11
N ASN A 241 -20.75 -13.23 10.00
CA ASN A 241 -21.39 -13.72 8.79
C ASN A 241 -22.83 -13.17 8.74
N ASN A 242 -23.11 -12.27 7.81
CA ASN A 242 -24.38 -11.57 7.70
C ASN A 242 -25.52 -12.49 7.24
N GLU A 243 -25.20 -13.58 6.54
CA GLU A 243 -26.19 -14.55 6.05
C GLU A 243 -26.66 -15.49 7.17
N THR A 244 -25.72 -15.99 7.98
CA THR A 244 -26.03 -16.93 9.08
C THR A 244 -26.28 -16.23 10.42
N GLY A 245 -25.84 -14.98 10.55
CA GLY A 245 -25.87 -14.22 11.79
C GLY A 245 -24.79 -14.61 12.81
N LYS A 246 -23.97 -15.63 12.51
CA LYS A 246 -22.93 -16.10 13.42
C LYS A 246 -21.78 -15.10 13.52
N THR A 247 -21.18 -15.06 14.70
CA THR A 247 -20.08 -14.14 15.01
C THR A 247 -18.92 -14.89 15.62
N THR A 248 -17.72 -14.42 15.34
CA THR A 248 -16.50 -14.80 16.06
C THR A 248 -15.82 -13.54 16.53
N LYS A 249 -15.56 -13.46 17.83
CA LYS A 249 -14.88 -12.32 18.46
C LYS A 249 -13.48 -12.75 18.91
N VAL A 250 -12.52 -11.86 18.69
CA VAL A 250 -11.16 -11.95 19.23
C VAL A 250 -10.93 -10.72 20.10
N SER A 251 -10.39 -10.87 21.31
CA SER A 251 -10.15 -9.73 22.21
C SER A 251 -9.00 -9.96 23.19
N GLY A 252 -8.38 -8.87 23.64
CA GLY A 252 -7.33 -8.91 24.67
C GLY A 252 -6.12 -9.73 24.24
N ASP A 253 -5.66 -10.61 25.12
CA ASP A 253 -4.63 -11.61 24.84
C ASP A 253 -5.19 -12.78 24.03
N PRO A 254 -5.08 -12.74 22.70
CA PRO A 254 -6.17 -13.02 21.77
C PRO A 254 -7.06 -14.18 22.19
N HIS A 255 -8.09 -13.88 22.98
CA HIS A 255 -9.13 -14.84 23.34
C HIS A 255 -10.17 -14.88 22.23
N VAL A 256 -10.41 -16.08 21.71
CA VAL A 256 -11.40 -16.31 20.65
C VAL A 256 -12.67 -16.88 21.26
N ASP A 257 -13.76 -16.13 21.09
CA ASP A 257 -15.14 -16.58 21.28
C ASP A 257 -15.68 -16.90 19.88
N LYS A 258 -15.72 -18.19 19.54
CA LYS A 258 -15.90 -18.64 18.16
C LYS A 258 -17.37 -18.73 17.75
N ASP A 259 -18.29 -18.75 18.70
CA ASP A 259 -19.74 -18.83 18.46
C ASP A 259 -20.54 -17.65 19.03
N GLY A 260 -19.88 -16.70 19.70
CA GLY A 260 -20.49 -15.48 20.24
C GLY A 260 -21.24 -15.69 21.55
N ASP A 261 -20.93 -16.76 22.30
CA ASP A 261 -21.59 -17.07 23.57
C ASP A 261 -20.99 -16.34 24.79
N GLY A 262 -19.91 -15.58 24.58
CA GLY A 262 -19.19 -14.82 25.59
C GLY A 262 -18.15 -15.62 26.36
N LYS A 263 -17.87 -16.88 25.97
CA LYS A 263 -16.81 -17.71 26.55
C LYS A 263 -15.61 -17.80 25.62
N ASN A 264 -14.45 -17.96 26.23
CA ASN A 264 -13.21 -18.20 25.50
C ASN A 264 -13.17 -19.68 25.08
N ASP A 265 -13.13 -19.94 23.79
CA ASP A 265 -12.98 -21.29 23.22
C ASP A 265 -11.51 -21.71 23.09
N PHE A 266 -10.67 -20.76 22.66
CA PHE A 266 -9.23 -20.93 22.53
C PHE A 266 -8.54 -19.55 22.51
N ASP A 267 -7.25 -19.54 22.76
CA ASP A 267 -6.36 -18.39 22.62
C ASP A 267 -5.21 -18.69 21.65
N PHE A 268 -4.66 -17.62 21.06
CA PHE A 268 -3.45 -17.68 20.24
C PHE A 268 -2.46 -16.57 20.62
N LYS A 269 -1.17 -16.85 20.44
CA LYS A 269 -0.05 -15.96 20.78
C LYS A 269 0.77 -15.55 19.58
N LYS A 270 0.81 -16.38 18.54
CA LYS A 270 1.49 -16.09 17.28
C LYS A 270 0.48 -15.60 16.25
N ASP A 271 0.98 -14.96 15.21
CA ASP A 271 0.20 -14.66 14.02
C ASP A 271 -0.57 -15.90 13.56
N MET A 272 -1.80 -15.74 13.11
CA MET A 272 -2.61 -16.83 12.55
C MET A 272 -3.63 -16.30 11.55
N THR A 273 -4.24 -17.18 10.77
CA THR A 273 -5.21 -16.81 9.74
C THR A 273 -6.57 -17.46 9.95
N PHE A 274 -7.62 -16.66 9.84
CA PHE A 274 -9.01 -17.10 9.73
C PHE A 274 -9.42 -17.02 8.26
N LYS A 275 -9.76 -18.15 7.65
CA LYS A 275 -10.25 -18.20 6.26
C LYS A 275 -11.76 -18.42 6.25
N LEU A 276 -12.50 -17.47 5.71
CA LEU A 276 -13.96 -17.48 5.62
C LEU A 276 -14.46 -18.42 4.51
N ASP A 277 -15.74 -18.78 4.56
CA ASP A 277 -16.37 -19.73 3.61
C ASP A 277 -16.29 -19.25 2.14
N ASP A 278 -16.19 -17.94 1.93
CA ASP A 278 -16.06 -17.32 0.60
C ASP A 278 -14.62 -17.21 0.09
N GLY A 279 -13.65 -17.77 0.83
CA GLY A 279 -12.24 -17.73 0.50
C GLY A 279 -11.48 -16.51 1.02
N THR A 280 -12.16 -15.51 1.60
CA THR A 280 -11.52 -14.34 2.22
C THR A 280 -10.62 -14.79 3.36
N LYS A 281 -9.38 -14.30 3.37
CA LYS A 281 -8.43 -14.52 4.47
C LYS A 281 -8.40 -13.29 5.37
N ILE A 282 -8.38 -13.52 6.67
CA ILE A 282 -8.11 -12.53 7.71
C ILE A 282 -6.86 -13.02 8.44
N THR A 283 -5.70 -12.49 8.07
CA THR A 283 -4.43 -12.81 8.72
C THR A 283 -4.18 -11.80 9.83
N VAL A 284 -4.05 -12.32 11.05
CA VAL A 284 -3.83 -11.55 12.27
C VAL A 284 -2.34 -11.46 12.55
N GLY A 285 -1.82 -10.24 12.67
CA GLY A 285 -0.49 -9.97 13.19
C GLY A 285 -0.57 -9.62 14.68
N THR A 286 0.27 -10.26 15.50
CA THR A 286 0.32 -10.02 16.94
C THR A 286 1.53 -9.19 17.36
N VAL A 287 1.39 -8.46 18.46
CA VAL A 287 2.50 -7.75 19.13
C VAL A 287 2.64 -8.21 20.58
N PRO A 288 3.85 -8.21 21.16
CA PRO A 288 4.03 -8.54 22.57
C PRO A 288 3.30 -7.58 23.51
N GLY A 289 2.64 -8.14 24.51
CA GLY A 289 1.96 -7.43 25.59
C GLY A 289 2.84 -7.04 26.78
N GLY A 290 4.10 -7.47 26.79
CA GLY A 290 5.05 -7.30 27.89
C GLY A 290 5.79 -8.60 28.21
N ASP A 291 6.32 -8.71 29.43
CA ASP A 291 7.29 -9.74 29.80
C ASP A 291 6.70 -11.15 30.06
N ASN A 292 5.36 -11.29 30.07
CA ASN A 292 4.69 -12.55 30.44
C ASN A 292 4.36 -13.47 29.25
N GLY A 293 4.83 -13.14 28.04
CA GLY A 293 4.51 -13.90 26.82
C GLY A 293 3.08 -13.69 26.30
N THR A 294 2.34 -12.76 26.89
CA THR A 294 1.08 -12.23 26.37
C THR A 294 1.32 -11.54 25.04
N THR A 295 0.39 -11.65 24.10
CA THR A 295 0.40 -10.89 22.85
C THR A 295 -0.95 -10.24 22.63
N PHE A 296 -1.07 -9.33 21.67
CA PHE A 296 -2.31 -8.66 21.30
C PHE A 296 -2.48 -8.64 19.78
N SER A 297 -3.70 -8.74 19.29
CA SER A 297 -4.00 -8.52 17.87
C SER A 297 -3.73 -7.05 17.53
N SER A 298 -2.74 -6.80 16.67
CA SER A 298 -2.31 -5.44 16.30
C SER A 298 -2.64 -5.09 14.85
N LYS A 299 -2.58 -6.08 13.97
CA LYS A 299 -2.82 -5.91 12.54
C LYS A 299 -3.81 -6.95 12.03
N LEU A 300 -4.71 -6.53 11.14
CA LEU A 300 -5.49 -7.45 10.30
C LEU A 300 -5.10 -7.20 8.85
N THR A 301 -4.71 -8.25 8.13
CA THR A 301 -4.57 -8.22 6.67
C THR A 301 -5.69 -9.06 6.08
N ILE A 302 -6.62 -8.40 5.40
CA ILE A 302 -7.84 -9.00 4.89
C ILE A 302 -7.77 -9.02 3.37
N THR A 303 -7.82 -10.20 2.76
CA THR A 303 -7.57 -10.39 1.32
C THR A 303 -8.57 -11.34 0.68
N ASN A 304 -9.04 -11.00 -0.53
CA ASN A 304 -9.83 -11.90 -1.39
C ASN A 304 -9.70 -11.47 -2.86
N GLY A 305 -8.99 -12.27 -3.66
CA GLY A 305 -8.62 -11.90 -5.03
C GLY A 305 -7.84 -10.58 -5.05
N GLU A 306 -8.28 -9.63 -5.87
CA GLU A 306 -7.66 -8.30 -5.94
C GLU A 306 -7.97 -7.42 -4.72
N ASN A 307 -8.99 -7.74 -3.90
CA ASN A 307 -9.36 -6.87 -2.78
C ASN A 307 -8.40 -7.04 -1.60
N ALA A 308 -7.97 -5.92 -1.03
CA ALA A 308 -7.23 -5.88 0.23
C ALA A 308 -7.73 -4.78 1.16
N ILE A 309 -7.87 -5.12 2.44
CA ILE A 309 -7.96 -4.17 3.54
C ILE A 309 -6.89 -4.50 4.58
N GLN A 310 -6.13 -3.50 4.99
CA GLN A 310 -5.19 -3.61 6.10
C GLN A 310 -5.65 -2.72 7.25
N VAL A 311 -5.84 -3.32 8.41
CA VAL A 311 -6.12 -2.65 9.69
C VAL A 311 -4.84 -2.67 10.52
N SER A 312 -4.47 -1.54 11.11
CA SER A 312 -3.31 -1.42 12.01
C SER A 312 -3.67 -0.56 13.21
N GLY A 313 -2.91 -0.66 14.31
CA GLY A 313 -3.18 0.13 15.51
C GLY A 313 -4.35 -0.43 16.29
N LEU A 314 -4.45 -1.76 16.35
CA LEU A 314 -5.52 -2.46 17.06
C LEU A 314 -5.08 -2.89 18.46
N GLY A 315 -3.77 -3.00 18.71
CA GLY A 315 -3.19 -3.58 19.92
C GLY A 315 -3.24 -2.68 21.15
N ASP A 316 -4.22 -1.77 21.26
CA ASP A 316 -4.31 -0.75 22.30
C ASP A 316 -2.95 -0.05 22.52
N SER A 317 -2.50 0.12 23.76
CA SER A 317 -1.25 0.78 24.08
C SER A 317 0.00 -0.02 23.71
N HIS A 318 -0.14 -1.25 23.21
CA HIS A 318 0.97 -2.13 22.87
C HIS A 318 1.53 -1.91 21.45
N ASP A 319 0.75 -1.34 20.53
CA ASP A 319 1.22 -0.92 19.19
C ASP A 319 1.05 0.59 18.92
N GLY A 320 0.57 1.34 19.91
CA GLY A 320 0.50 2.81 19.92
C GLY A 320 -0.92 3.27 20.24
N LYS A 321 -1.08 4.43 20.89
CA LYS A 321 -2.41 4.91 21.31
C LYS A 321 -3.06 5.80 20.26
N ASP A 322 -4.38 5.68 20.18
CA ASP A 322 -5.28 6.42 19.29
C ASP A 322 -4.79 6.39 17.83
N ASN A 323 -4.32 5.22 17.37
CA ASN A 323 -3.65 5.06 16.09
C ASN A 323 -4.33 4.04 15.15
N LEU A 324 -5.55 3.59 15.46
CA LEU A 324 -6.31 2.72 14.57
C LEU A 324 -6.44 3.34 13.18
N ALA A 325 -5.98 2.61 12.18
CA ALA A 325 -6.04 3.01 10.78
C ALA A 325 -6.50 1.84 9.91
N VAL A 326 -7.27 2.17 8.87
CA VAL A 326 -7.70 1.23 7.85
C VAL A 326 -7.27 1.75 6.49
N THR A 327 -6.62 0.90 5.71
CA THR A 327 -6.24 1.18 4.32
C THR A 327 -6.84 0.13 3.41
N GLN A 328 -7.29 0.54 2.24
CA GLN A 328 -7.93 -0.33 1.25
C GLN A 328 -7.19 -0.20 -0.08
N SER A 329 -7.00 -1.32 -0.78
CA SER A 329 -6.38 -1.36 -2.11
C SER A 329 -6.95 -2.49 -2.96
N MET A 330 -6.60 -2.46 -4.25
CA MET A 330 -6.87 -3.52 -5.24
C MET A 330 -5.62 -4.40 -5.48
N GLU A 331 -4.74 -4.50 -4.48
CA GLU A 331 -3.47 -5.26 -4.56
C GLU A 331 -3.55 -6.57 -3.74
N GLY A 332 -4.75 -7.13 -3.58
CA GLY A 332 -5.07 -8.25 -2.71
C GLY A 332 -4.19 -9.48 -2.91
N GLU A 333 -4.00 -9.94 -4.14
CA GLU A 333 -3.15 -11.11 -4.42
C GLU A 333 -1.69 -10.87 -4.06
N THR A 334 -1.18 -9.65 -4.30
CA THR A 334 0.20 -9.29 -3.97
C THR A 334 0.38 -9.19 -2.47
N ILE A 335 -0.55 -8.52 -1.78
CA ILE A 335 -0.53 -8.39 -0.32
C ILE A 335 -0.67 -9.76 0.35
N ASP A 336 -1.57 -10.62 -0.13
CA ASP A 336 -1.75 -11.97 0.37
C ASP A 336 -0.47 -12.81 0.19
N GLY A 337 0.12 -12.78 -1.01
CA GLY A 337 1.34 -13.52 -1.32
C GLY A 337 2.58 -13.06 -0.55
N LEU A 338 2.57 -11.84 -0.01
CA LEU A 338 3.62 -11.28 0.85
C LEU A 338 3.35 -11.47 2.35
N THR A 339 2.11 -11.74 2.73
CA THR A 339 1.71 -11.90 4.12
C THR A 339 1.93 -13.34 4.57
N ASN A 340 2.57 -13.53 5.72
CA ASN A 340 2.73 -14.85 6.31
C ASN A 340 1.42 -15.25 7.01
N ASP A 341 0.87 -16.41 6.67
CA ASP A 341 -0.40 -16.90 7.25
C ASP A 341 -0.32 -17.23 8.75
N GLY A 342 0.87 -17.16 9.33
CA GLY A 342 1.13 -17.36 10.75
C GLY A 342 1.44 -18.80 11.12
N SER A 343 1.22 -19.15 12.39
CA SER A 343 1.40 -20.50 12.94
C SER A 343 0.38 -21.49 12.36
N THR A 344 -0.85 -21.03 12.10
CA THR A 344 -1.93 -21.87 11.60
C THR A 344 -2.96 -21.09 10.79
N THR A 345 -3.69 -21.80 9.93
CA THR A 345 -4.90 -21.31 9.27
C THR A 345 -6.08 -22.18 9.67
N ILE A 346 -7.14 -21.55 10.16
CA ILE A 346 -8.42 -22.20 10.44
C ILE A 346 -9.48 -21.73 9.44
N PHE A 347 -10.42 -22.61 9.14
CA PHE A 347 -11.37 -22.44 8.06
C PHE A 347 -12.78 -22.38 8.65
N GLU A 348 -13.56 -21.40 8.25
CA GLU A 348 -14.99 -21.41 8.46
C GLU A 348 -15.59 -22.60 7.69
N ASN A 349 -16.66 -23.15 8.23
CA ASN A 349 -17.54 -24.10 7.55
C ASN A 349 -18.94 -23.98 8.15
N GLY A 350 -19.83 -23.22 7.50
CA GLY A 350 -21.19 -23.01 8.00
C GLY A 350 -21.22 -22.28 9.35
N GLY A 351 -20.25 -21.37 9.55
CA GLY A 351 -20.05 -20.63 10.79
C GLY A 351 -19.56 -21.48 11.97
N ALA A 352 -18.88 -22.58 11.72
CA ALA A 352 -18.02 -23.26 12.69
C ALA A 352 -16.57 -23.21 12.20
N TRP A 353 -15.60 -23.38 13.10
CA TRP A 353 -14.18 -23.36 12.74
C TRP A 353 -13.57 -24.74 12.75
N GLN A 354 -12.83 -25.05 11.68
CA GLN A 354 -12.17 -26.32 11.48
C GLN A 354 -10.74 -26.16 10.95
N THR A 355 -9.90 -27.18 11.15
CA THR A 355 -8.60 -27.29 10.48
C THR A 355 -8.77 -27.63 9.00
N ALA A 356 -7.68 -27.58 8.22
CA ALA A 356 -7.69 -28.05 6.84
C ALA A 356 -8.11 -29.52 6.69
N ALA A 357 -7.98 -30.34 7.75
CA ALA A 357 -8.40 -31.73 7.79
C ALA A 357 -9.89 -31.90 8.19
N GLY A 358 -10.63 -30.80 8.40
CA GLY A 358 -12.03 -30.81 8.82
C GLY A 358 -12.25 -31.13 10.30
N GLN A 359 -11.21 -31.04 11.13
CA GLN A 359 -11.32 -31.25 12.57
C GLN A 359 -11.77 -29.95 13.25
N ALA A 360 -12.66 -30.02 14.24
CA ALA A 360 -13.05 -28.84 15.02
C ALA A 360 -11.82 -28.20 15.70
N VAL A 361 -11.80 -26.88 15.76
CA VAL A 361 -10.72 -26.12 16.42
C VAL A 361 -10.98 -26.01 17.92
N ASP A 362 -9.94 -26.35 18.69
CA ASP A 362 -9.82 -26.17 20.13
C ASP A 362 -8.39 -25.71 20.50
N GLN A 363 -8.14 -25.46 21.78
CA GLN A 363 -6.83 -25.00 22.27
C GLN A 363 -5.67 -25.93 21.86
N SER A 364 -5.88 -27.24 21.82
CA SER A 364 -4.82 -28.20 21.54
C SER A 364 -4.31 -28.11 20.10
N VAL A 365 -5.20 -27.77 19.16
CA VAL A 365 -4.84 -27.49 17.77
C VAL A 365 -3.96 -26.26 17.67
N ILE A 366 -4.28 -25.21 18.43
CA ILE A 366 -3.53 -23.96 18.42
C ILE A 366 -2.16 -24.15 19.08
N ASP A 367 -2.10 -24.74 20.27
CA ASP A 367 -0.85 -25.02 20.97
C ASP A 367 0.12 -25.85 20.12
N ALA A 368 -0.40 -26.85 19.40
CA ALA A 368 0.42 -27.69 18.53
C ALA A 368 1.01 -26.92 17.34
N ALA A 369 0.29 -25.92 16.83
CA ALA A 369 0.79 -25.05 15.77
C ALA A 369 1.79 -24.01 16.28
N GLU A 370 1.72 -23.66 17.55
CA GLU A 370 2.61 -22.67 18.19
C GLU A 370 3.85 -23.25 18.86
N ALA A 371 3.96 -24.57 18.98
CA ALA A 371 5.13 -25.26 19.55
C ALA A 371 6.43 -25.04 18.76
#